data_AF-A0A1F7PAZ5-F1
#
_entry.id   AF-A0A1F7PAZ5-F1
#
_cell.length_a   1.000
_cell.length_b   1.000
_cell.length_c   1.000
_cell.angle_alpha   90.00
_cell.angle_beta   90.00
_cell.angle_gamma   90.00
#
_symmetry.space_group_name_H-M   'P 1'
#
loop_
_entity.id
_entity.type
_entity.pdbx_description
1 polymer ?
#
loop_
_entity_poly.entity_id
_entity_poly.type
_entity_poly.pdbx_seq_one_letter_code
_entity_poly.pdbx_strand_id
1 'polypeptide(L)' 'MLRQARRLVVAVIGGTVLAIGVALLVLPGPAFVVIPLGLAILATEFVWARRVLDRARAEIRRRTRPGGGPAAPPPGAY' A
#
# COMPACT_ATOMS: atom_id res chain seq x y z
N MET A 1 -17.12 -6.72 0.79
CA MET A 1 -17.45 -5.42 0.15
C MET A 1 -16.40 -4.32 0.45
N LEU A 2 -16.04 -4.02 1.72
CA LEU A 2 -15.04 -2.96 2.03
C LEU A 2 -13.67 -3.10 1.34
N ARG A 3 -13.18 -4.33 1.12
CA ARG A 3 -11.89 -4.57 0.42
C ARG A 3 -11.95 -4.19 -1.07
N GLN A 4 -13.10 -4.35 -1.73
CA GLN A 4 -13.31 -3.97 -3.14
C GLN A 4 -13.42 -2.46 -3.28
N ALA A 5 -14.18 -1.79 -2.39
CA ALA A 5 -14.25 -0.33 -2.35
C ALA A 5 -12.85 0.29 -2.20
N ARG A 6 -12.02 -0.27 -1.30
CA ARG A 6 -10.63 0.18 -1.14
C ARG A 6 -9.81 -0.02 -2.42
N ARG A 7 -9.94 -1.15 -3.10
CA ARG A 7 -9.20 -1.42 -4.34
C ARG A 7 -9.65 -0.53 -5.49
N LEU A 8 -10.95 -0.19 -5.54
CA LEU A 8 -11.52 0.72 -6.53
C LEU A 8 -11.03 2.15 -6.31
N VAL A 9 -11.06 2.64 -5.07
CA VAL A 9 -10.51 3.96 -4.70
C VAL A 9 -9.03 4.05 -5.09
N VAL A 10 -8.28 2.98 -4.88
CA VAL A 10 -6.86 2.89 -5.26
C VAL A 10 -6.67 2.92 -6.77
N ALA A 11 -7.46 2.16 -7.52
CA ALA A 11 -7.37 2.11 -8.97
C ALA A 11 -7.74 3.45 -9.61
N VAL A 12 -8.78 4.11 -9.08
CA VAL A 12 -9.21 5.44 -9.53
C VAL A 12 -8.13 6.47 -9.24
N ILE A 13 -7.57 6.50 -8.01
CA ILE A 13 -6.51 7.43 -7.64
C ILE A 13 -5.25 7.20 -8.49
N GLY A 14 -4.77 5.95 -8.59
CA GLY A 14 -3.62 5.62 -9.43
C GLY A 14 -3.85 5.93 -10.91
N GLY A 15 -5.06 5.69 -11.42
CA GLY A 15 -5.45 6.04 -12.79
C GLY A 15 -5.45 7.54 -13.04
N THR A 16 -6.00 8.34 -12.14
CA THR A 16 -5.98 9.82 -12.24
C THR A 16 -4.56 10.36 -12.16
N VAL A 17 -3.72 9.78 -11.31
CA VAL A 17 -2.32 10.18 -11.14
C VAL A 17 -1.50 9.87 -12.40
N LEU A 18 -1.66 8.67 -12.96
CA LEU A 18 -1.04 8.28 -14.22
C LEU A 18 -1.51 9.20 -15.37
N ALA A 19 -2.80 9.48 -15.46
CA ALA A 19 -3.37 10.36 -16.49
C ALA A 19 -2.80 11.79 -16.41
N ILE A 20 -2.67 12.34 -15.19
CA ILE A 20 -2.04 13.65 -14.98
C ILE A 20 -0.54 13.58 -15.35
N GLY A 21 0.18 12.54 -14.94
CA GLY A 21 1.59 12.35 -15.30
C GLY A 21 1.83 12.25 -16.81
N VAL A 22 0.95 11.56 -17.53
CA VAL A 22 0.98 11.46 -19.00
C VAL A 22 0.62 12.79 -19.66
N ALA A 23 -0.42 13.48 -19.19
CA ALA A 23 -0.81 14.80 -19.72
C ALA A 23 0.34 15.83 -19.62
N LEU A 24 1.16 15.71 -18.58
CA LEU A 24 2.33 16.57 -18.36
C LEU A 24 3.53 16.24 -19.26
N LEU A 25 3.64 15.00 -19.73
CA LEU A 25 4.69 14.60 -20.68
C LEU A 25 4.41 15.10 -22.11
N VAL A 26 3.14 15.33 -22.45
CA VAL A 26 2.67 15.63 -23.81
C VAL A 26 2.82 17.11 -24.19
N LEU A 27 2.99 18.05 -23.24
CA LEU A 27 3.27 19.45 -23.57
C LEU A 27 4.77 19.74 -23.48
N PRO A 28 5.51 19.83 -24.61
CA PRO A 28 6.91 20.21 -24.61
C PRO A 28 7.00 21.72 -24.31
N GLY A 29 7.22 22.07 -23.03
CA GLY A 29 7.24 23.48 -22.61
C GLY A 29 7.42 23.76 -21.11
N PRO A 30 6.95 22.92 -20.16
CA PRO A 30 6.95 23.29 -18.74
C PRO A 30 7.74 22.30 -17.87
N ALA A 31 8.94 21.88 -18.25
CA ALA A 31 9.74 20.89 -17.50
C ALA A 31 9.88 21.24 -16.00
N PHE A 32 9.94 22.52 -15.65
CA PHE A 32 9.99 23.01 -14.27
C PHE A 32 8.70 22.82 -13.47
N VAL A 33 7.54 22.71 -14.12
CA VAL A 33 6.26 22.42 -13.46
C VAL A 33 6.06 20.91 -13.38
N VAL A 34 6.46 20.18 -14.42
CA VAL A 34 6.31 18.72 -14.50
C VAL A 34 7.13 17.99 -13.44
N ILE A 35 8.35 18.44 -13.14
CA ILE A 35 9.21 17.80 -12.13
C ILE A 35 8.60 17.87 -10.72
N PRO A 36 8.29 19.04 -10.12
CA PRO A 36 7.68 19.11 -8.80
C PRO A 36 6.28 18.50 -8.78
N LEU A 37 5.52 18.56 -9.87
CA LEU A 37 4.20 17.94 -9.95
C LEU A 37 4.30 16.40 -10.01
N GLY A 38 5.24 15.87 -10.78
CA GLY A 38 5.60 14.46 -10.81
C GLY A 38 6.12 13.96 -9.46
N LEU A 39 6.94 14.76 -8.76
CA LEU A 39 7.40 14.47 -7.41
C LEU A 39 6.26 14.52 -6.36
N ALA A 40 5.34 15.46 -6.46
CA ALA A 40 4.17 15.55 -5.58
C ALA A 40 3.25 14.33 -5.75
N ILE A 41 3.09 13.88 -7.00
CA ILE A 41 2.43 12.63 -7.36
C ILE A 41 3.17 11.43 -6.76
N LEU A 42 4.48 11.29 -7.01
CA LEU A 42 5.28 10.19 -6.49
C LEU A 42 5.23 10.14 -4.96
N ALA A 43 5.30 11.29 -4.29
CA ALA A 43 5.19 11.40 -2.83
C ALA A 43 3.83 10.89 -2.32
N THR A 44 2.75 11.25 -3.00
CA THR A 44 1.40 10.79 -2.68
C THR A 44 1.28 9.27 -2.86
N GLU A 45 1.83 8.73 -3.94
CA GLU A 45 1.87 7.28 -4.17
C GLU A 45 2.74 6.54 -3.15
N PHE A 46 3.88 7.09 -2.74
CA PHE A 46 4.77 6.50 -1.72
C PHE A 46 4.09 6.40 -0.36
N VAL A 47 3.40 7.45 0.08
CA VAL A 47 2.61 7.44 1.31
C VAL A 47 1.51 6.39 1.25
N TRP A 48 0.87 6.25 0.09
CA TRP A 48 -0.13 5.22 -0.14
C TRP A 48 0.46 3.80 -0.12
N ALA A 49 1.58 3.57 -0.80
CA ALA A 49 2.29 2.29 -0.84
C ALA A 49 2.71 1.85 0.56
N ARG A 50 3.24 2.76 1.38
CA ARG A 50 3.59 2.50 2.79
C ARG A 50 2.37 2.04 3.58
N ARG A 51 1.25 2.75 3.43
CA ARG A 51 -0.01 2.45 4.12
C ARG A 51 -0.63 1.12 3.66
N VAL A 52 -0.38 0.68 2.43
CA VAL A 52 -0.72 -0.67 1.95
C VAL A 52 0.20 -1.73 2.55
N LEU A 53 1.51 -1.47 2.56
CA LEU A 53 2.50 -2.39 3.10
C LEU A 53 2.28 -2.65 4.59
N ASP A 54 1.95 -1.62 5.36
CA ASP A 54 1.65 -1.76 6.80
C ASP A 54 0.40 -2.62 7.02
N ARG A 55 -0.62 -2.50 6.15
CA ARG A 55 -1.79 -3.39 6.20
C ARG A 55 -1.46 -4.82 5.81
N ALA A 56 -0.58 -5.02 4.81
CA ALA A 56 -0.12 -6.36 4.44
C ALA A 56 0.67 -7.01 5.58
N ARG A 57 1.57 -6.26 6.23
CA ARG A 57 2.31 -6.71 7.42
C ARG A 57 1.37 -7.06 8.57
N ALA A 58 0.34 -6.26 8.82
CA ALA A 58 -0.65 -6.54 9.85
C ALA A 58 -1.45 -7.84 9.57
N GLU A 59 -1.81 -8.07 8.30
CA GLU A 59 -2.50 -9.30 7.86
C GLU A 59 -1.59 -10.53 8.00
N ILE A 60 -0.31 -10.42 7.63
CA ILE A 60 0.68 -11.50 7.79
C ILE A 60 0.86 -11.82 9.28
N ARG A 61 1.01 -10.80 10.14
CA ARG A 61 1.14 -10.98 11.59
C ARG A 61 -0.09 -11.66 12.21
N ARG A 62 -1.30 -11.41 11.68
CA ARG A 62 -2.52 -12.12 12.07
C ARG A 62 -2.52 -13.60 11.66
N ARG A 63 -1.80 -13.97 10.60
CA ARG A 63 -1.72 -15.35 10.10
C ARG A 63 -0.62 -16.14 10.77
N THR A 64 0.45 -15.48 11.23
CA THR A 64 1.43 -16.10 12.12
C THR A 64 0.85 -16.17 13.53
N ARG A 65 -0.13 -17.06 13.75
CA ARG A 65 -0.29 -17.67 15.07
C ARG A 65 0.93 -18.56 15.27
N PRO A 66 1.80 -18.31 16.26
CA PRO A 66 2.62 -19.38 16.81
C PRO A 66 1.65 -20.27 17.59
N GLY A 67 0.90 -21.10 16.87
CA GLY A 67 0.00 -22.09 17.44
C GLY A 67 0.80 -23.37 17.66
N GLY A 68 0.93 -23.76 18.93
CA GLY A 68 1.08 -25.17 19.31
C GLY A 68 2.50 -25.72 19.35
N GLY A 69 3.33 -25.23 20.28
CA GLY A 69 4.20 -26.19 20.97
C GLY A 69 3.31 -27.03 21.90
N PRO A 70 3.45 -28.36 21.95
CA PRO A 70 2.62 -29.22 22.79
C PRO A 70 2.61 -28.65 24.22
N ALA A 71 1.40 -28.48 24.77
CA ALA A 71 1.24 -28.09 26.17
C ALA A 71 2.08 -29.05 27.02
N ALA A 72 3.16 -28.54 27.60
CA ALA A 72 4.00 -29.35 28.48
C ALA A 72 3.08 -29.92 29.58
N PRO A 73 3.08 -31.24 29.80
CA PRO A 73 2.22 -31.84 30.80
C PRO A 73 2.50 -31.20 32.16
N PRO A 74 1.47 -31.00 33.00
CA PRO A 74 1.63 -30.34 34.29
C PRO A 74 2.65 -31.11 35.14
N PRO A 75 3.52 -30.40 35.88
CA PRO A 75 4.44 -31.03 36.82
C PRO A 75 3.61 -31.78 37.87
N GLY A 76 3.65 -33.12 37.81
CA GLY A 76 2.85 -34.02 38.66
C GLY A 76 2.07 -35.12 37.92
N ALA A 77 2.19 -35.23 36.60
CA ALA A 77 1.50 -36.25 35.79
C ALA A 77 2.25 -37.60 35.63
N TYR A 78 3.31 -37.84 36.40
CA TYR A 78 4.09 -39.10 36.42
C TYR A 78 4.27 -39.60 37.84
#